data_AF-A0A7S4Q0J3-F1
#
_entry.id   AF-A0A7S4Q0J3-F1
#
_cell.length_a   1.000
_cell.length_b   1.000
_cell.length_c   1.000
_cell.angle_alpha   90.00
_cell.angle_beta   90.00
_cell.angle_gamma   90.00
#
_symmetry.space_group_name_H-M   'P 1'
#
loop_
_entity.id
_entity.type
_entity.pdbx_description
1 polymer ?
#
loop_
_entity_poly.entity_id
_entity_poly.type
_entity_poly.pdbx_seq_one_letter_code
_entity_poly.pdbx_strand_id
1 'polypeptide(L)'
;AAAAPAAHLTPAGQRSPAERFPRGAAVICVARDSELFGQRGTVQKSDDAAGLEARFELGLTQEERRALQLEVQEIIARQQASLNWYELQDVAAQAELDLHVTRQILGSLMARCDYVREDIGMNLLCEAKGDGAALCLPGYSVKSQGRWRFSELAIKALRDYHAQFPEIFKALRNRYNTDRDLETRSAFQDSRDADYAAKQLVKYCNACPFKKLRLVPAQHSALTSDGIEEVTRAVDRAYRQLEGRPVHTEVLHESEALLRTADAASHPPAELFPHTEVLLGQRGMYLWSRGAVPCGAKGTVVGIYGVGAAQELELLLDKESFGATDLHGRTPAMRGLLAP
;
A
#
# COMPACT_ATOMS: atom_id res chain seq x y z
N ALA A 1 -16.86 52.00 51.01
CA ALA A 1 -15.99 51.02 50.33
C ALA A 1 -16.86 50.27 49.32
N ALA A 2 -16.94 50.78 48.10
CA ALA A 2 -17.77 50.20 47.04
C ALA A 2 -16.88 49.32 46.14
N ALA A 3 -17.31 48.08 45.93
CA ALA A 3 -16.60 47.06 45.16
C ALA A 3 -16.50 47.46 43.69
N ALA A 4 -15.29 47.34 43.12
CA ALA A 4 -15.07 47.41 41.69
C ALA A 4 -15.66 46.16 41.00
N PRO A 5 -16.27 46.28 39.80
CA PRO A 5 -16.81 45.13 39.09
C PRO A 5 -15.66 44.26 38.55
N ALA A 6 -15.82 42.95 38.74
CA ALA A 6 -14.92 41.94 38.23
C ALA A 6 -14.86 42.00 36.70
N ALA A 7 -13.63 42.10 36.17
CA ALA A 7 -13.37 41.87 34.76
C ALA A 7 -13.75 40.41 34.44
N HIS A 8 -14.80 40.24 33.62
CA HIS A 8 -15.11 38.96 33.01
C HIS A 8 -13.95 38.58 32.08
N LEU A 9 -13.12 37.64 32.54
CA LEU A 9 -12.21 36.88 31.69
C LEU A 9 -13.08 36.09 30.69
N THR A 10 -13.13 36.55 29.45
CA THR A 10 -13.61 35.76 28.30
C THR A 10 -12.77 34.48 28.17
N PRO A 11 -13.39 33.32 27.89
CA PRO A 11 -12.66 32.08 27.74
C PRO A 11 -11.69 32.15 26.55
N ALA A 12 -10.58 31.42 26.67
CA ALA A 12 -9.44 31.46 25.76
C ALA A 12 -9.82 31.35 24.26
N GLY A 13 -9.69 32.47 23.55
CA GLY A 13 -9.21 32.56 22.17
C GLY A 13 -9.99 31.85 21.06
N GLN A 14 -11.23 32.27 20.77
CA GLN A 14 -11.78 32.05 19.43
C GLN A 14 -11.10 33.01 18.45
N ARG A 15 -10.17 32.47 17.64
CA ARG A 15 -9.55 33.21 16.54
C ARG A 15 -10.62 33.68 15.55
N SER A 16 -10.47 34.89 15.02
CA SER A 16 -11.41 35.37 14.01
C SER A 16 -11.32 34.51 12.73
N PRO A 17 -12.37 34.46 11.89
CA PRO A 17 -12.32 33.81 10.59
C PRO A 17 -11.10 34.22 9.75
N ALA A 18 -10.74 35.50 9.76
CA ALA A 18 -9.54 36.03 9.08
C ALA A 18 -8.22 35.45 9.64
N GLU A 19 -8.12 35.26 10.95
CA GLU A 19 -6.96 34.64 11.60
C GLU A 19 -6.88 33.13 11.36
N ARG A 20 -8.04 32.46 11.31
CA ARG A 20 -8.12 31.00 11.10
C ARG A 20 -7.85 30.65 9.63
N PHE A 21 -8.39 31.43 8.70
CA PHE A 21 -8.30 31.23 7.26
C PHE A 21 -7.76 32.50 6.57
N PRO A 22 -6.46 32.80 6.67
CA PRO A 22 -5.91 33.97 6.02
C PRO A 22 -5.94 33.82 4.49
N ARG A 23 -6.03 34.94 3.77
CA ARG A 23 -5.95 34.96 2.31
C ARG A 23 -4.70 34.24 1.81
N GLY A 24 -4.86 33.36 0.83
CA GLY A 24 -3.80 32.50 0.30
C GLY A 24 -3.60 31.18 1.05
N ALA A 25 -4.30 30.95 2.18
CA ALA A 25 -4.22 29.68 2.88
C ALA A 25 -4.77 28.53 2.03
N ALA A 26 -4.09 27.39 2.08
CA ALA A 26 -4.59 26.15 1.50
C ALA A 26 -5.62 25.50 2.43
N VAL A 27 -6.75 25.10 1.86
CA VAL A 27 -7.89 24.50 2.57
C VAL A 27 -8.38 23.25 1.85
N ILE A 28 -9.10 22.40 2.57
CA ILE A 28 -9.82 21.24 2.07
C ILE A 28 -11.29 21.43 2.42
N CYS A 29 -12.19 21.19 1.48
CA CYS A 29 -13.62 21.17 1.79
C CYS A 29 -14.01 19.83 2.44
N VAL A 30 -14.65 19.91 3.62
CA VAL A 30 -15.06 18.77 4.44
C VAL A 30 -16.58 18.60 4.51
N ALA A 31 -17.34 19.45 3.81
CA ALA A 31 -18.79 19.31 3.68
C ALA A 31 -19.14 18.07 2.83
N ARG A 32 -19.62 17.00 3.47
CA ARG A 32 -19.86 15.68 2.83
C ARG A 32 -20.84 15.70 1.67
N ASP A 33 -21.85 16.57 1.75
CA ASP A 33 -22.89 16.69 0.74
C ASP A 33 -22.52 17.66 -0.39
N SER A 34 -21.35 18.30 -0.31
CA SER A 34 -20.85 19.19 -1.36
C SER A 34 -20.13 18.40 -2.46
N GLU A 35 -20.26 18.87 -3.70
CA GLU A 35 -19.43 18.42 -4.83
C GLU A 35 -17.94 18.63 -4.57
N LEU A 36 -17.61 19.60 -3.71
CA LEU A 36 -16.25 19.91 -3.29
C LEU A 36 -15.73 19.04 -2.16
N PHE A 37 -16.49 18.07 -1.63
CA PHE A 37 -15.99 17.20 -0.56
C PHE A 37 -14.65 16.56 -0.93
N GLY A 38 -13.63 16.80 -0.11
CA GLY A 38 -12.27 16.34 -0.36
C GLY A 38 -11.59 17.02 -1.55
N GLN A 39 -11.99 18.23 -1.94
CA GLN A 39 -11.24 19.05 -2.88
C GLN A 39 -10.33 20.02 -2.13
N ARG A 40 -9.15 20.24 -2.69
CA ARG A 40 -8.21 21.24 -2.20
C ARG A 40 -8.51 22.59 -2.86
N GLY A 41 -8.43 23.64 -2.06
CA GLY A 41 -8.66 25.01 -2.50
C GLY A 41 -7.70 26.01 -1.85
N THR A 42 -7.85 27.26 -2.24
CA THR A 42 -7.08 28.40 -1.73
C THR A 42 -8.02 29.53 -1.36
N VAL A 43 -7.87 30.05 -0.14
CA VAL A 43 -8.66 31.19 0.37
C VAL A 43 -8.37 32.44 -0.47
N GLN A 44 -9.41 33.03 -1.05
CA GLN A 44 -9.32 34.25 -1.87
C GLN A 44 -9.67 35.51 -1.06
N LYS A 45 -10.70 35.41 -0.21
CA LYS A 45 -11.12 36.47 0.70
C LYS A 45 -11.47 35.85 2.05
N SER A 46 -11.13 36.57 3.11
CA SER A 46 -11.48 36.20 4.48
C SER A 46 -11.65 37.50 5.24
N ASP A 47 -12.89 37.86 5.49
CA ASP A 47 -13.26 39.11 6.13
C ASP A 47 -14.37 38.87 7.15
N ASP A 48 -14.26 39.49 8.32
CA ASP A 48 -15.12 39.19 9.47
C ASP A 48 -16.58 39.64 9.23
N ALA A 49 -16.82 40.52 8.26
CA ALA A 49 -18.15 41.03 7.87
C ALA A 49 -18.66 40.49 6.52
N ALA A 50 -17.78 40.04 5.61
CA ALA A 50 -18.14 39.70 4.22
C ALA A 50 -18.19 38.19 3.93
N GLY A 51 -17.76 37.36 4.87
CA GLY A 51 -17.71 35.91 4.72
C GLY A 51 -16.39 35.41 4.12
N LEU A 52 -16.29 34.09 4.01
CA LEU A 52 -15.10 33.37 3.55
C LEU A 52 -15.30 32.95 2.08
N GLU A 53 -14.31 33.21 1.22
CA GLU A 53 -14.32 32.77 -0.18
C GLU A 53 -13.08 31.93 -0.44
N ALA A 54 -13.26 30.73 -1.00
CA ALA A 54 -12.16 29.84 -1.33
C ALA A 54 -12.31 29.28 -2.75
N ARG A 55 -11.27 29.37 -3.55
CA ARG A 55 -11.27 28.83 -4.92
C ARG A 55 -10.80 27.39 -4.91
N PHE A 56 -11.51 26.51 -5.59
CA PHE A 56 -11.21 25.08 -5.66
C PHE A 56 -10.87 24.64 -7.08
N GLU A 57 -10.23 23.49 -7.20
CA GLU A 57 -10.17 22.79 -8.48
C GLU A 57 -11.22 21.66 -8.44
N LEU A 58 -12.09 21.60 -9.46
CA LEU A 58 -13.05 20.50 -9.55
C LEU A 58 -12.28 19.21 -9.82
N GLY A 59 -12.54 18.22 -8.97
CA GLY A 59 -12.23 16.84 -9.29
C GLY A 59 -13.42 16.13 -9.91
N LEU A 60 -13.42 14.80 -9.77
CA LEU A 60 -14.58 13.96 -10.06
C LEU A 60 -15.81 14.47 -9.30
N THR A 61 -16.99 14.49 -9.94
CA THR A 61 -18.27 14.77 -9.29
C THR A 61 -18.63 13.69 -8.27
N GLN A 62 -19.63 13.91 -7.42
CA GLN A 62 -20.09 12.91 -6.46
C GLN A 62 -20.52 11.61 -7.15
N GLU A 63 -21.21 11.73 -8.29
CA GLU A 63 -21.63 10.61 -9.12
C GLU A 63 -20.41 9.84 -9.70
N GLU A 64 -19.43 10.56 -10.25
CA GLU A 64 -18.20 9.96 -10.79
C GLU A 64 -17.36 9.28 -9.70
N ARG A 65 -17.26 9.90 -8.51
CA ARG A 65 -16.58 9.31 -7.35
C ARG A 65 -17.27 8.01 -6.92
N ARG A 66 -18.61 8.00 -6.91
CA ARG A 66 -19.40 6.81 -6.57
C ARG A 66 -19.23 5.72 -7.62
N ALA A 67 -19.29 6.06 -8.91
CA ALA A 67 -19.07 5.13 -10.00
C ALA A 67 -17.66 4.50 -9.93
N LEU A 68 -16.62 5.32 -9.72
CA LEU A 68 -15.26 4.82 -9.54
C LEU A 68 -15.12 3.93 -8.30
N GLN A 69 -15.75 4.30 -7.18
CA GLN A 69 -15.74 3.47 -5.97
C GLN A 69 -16.40 2.10 -6.23
N LEU A 70 -17.50 2.04 -6.98
CA LEU A 70 -18.17 0.78 -7.34
C LEU A 70 -17.28 -0.07 -8.25
N GLU A 71 -16.70 0.52 -9.30
CA GLU A 71 -15.78 -0.18 -10.20
C GLU A 71 -14.57 -0.78 -9.46
N VAL A 72 -13.98 -0.01 -8.53
CA VAL A 72 -12.89 -0.51 -7.67
C VAL A 72 -13.35 -1.68 -6.81
N GLN A 73 -14.55 -1.64 -6.23
CA GLN A 73 -15.07 -2.75 -5.43
C GLN A 73 -15.34 -4.00 -6.27
N GLU A 74 -15.80 -3.85 -7.52
CA GLU A 74 -15.97 -4.97 -8.45
C GLU A 74 -14.63 -5.64 -8.80
N ILE A 75 -13.59 -4.85 -9.05
CA ILE A 75 -12.22 -5.36 -9.30
C ILE A 75 -11.76 -6.22 -8.11
N ILE A 76 -12.00 -5.75 -6.89
CA ILE A 76 -11.56 -6.42 -5.67
C ILE A 76 -12.34 -7.70 -5.43
N ALA A 77 -13.67 -7.65 -5.56
CA ALA A 77 -14.53 -8.82 -5.43
C ALA A 77 -14.13 -9.90 -6.44
N ARG A 78 -13.87 -9.51 -7.70
CA ARG A 78 -13.39 -10.43 -8.74
C ARG A 78 -12.04 -11.04 -8.38
N GLN A 79 -11.08 -10.22 -7.95
CA GLN A 79 -9.76 -10.72 -7.61
C GLN A 79 -9.82 -11.68 -6.41
N GLN A 80 -10.51 -11.30 -5.34
CA GLN A 80 -10.67 -12.15 -4.15
C GLN A 80 -11.37 -13.47 -4.48
N ALA A 81 -12.38 -13.45 -5.35
CA ALA A 81 -13.05 -14.66 -5.82
C ALA A 81 -12.15 -15.56 -6.68
N SER A 82 -11.17 -14.98 -7.38
CA SER A 82 -10.22 -15.72 -8.21
C SER A 82 -9.02 -16.31 -7.43
N LEU A 83 -8.79 -15.86 -6.20
CA LEU A 83 -7.64 -16.28 -5.40
C LEU A 83 -7.89 -17.63 -4.73
N ASN A 84 -7.28 -18.67 -5.29
CA ASN A 84 -7.22 -20.00 -4.67
C ASN A 84 -5.96 -20.14 -3.81
N TRP A 85 -6.11 -20.83 -2.69
CA TRP A 85 -5.04 -21.08 -1.72
C TRP A 85 -4.81 -22.58 -1.56
N TYR A 86 -3.58 -23.01 -1.80
CA TYR A 86 -3.17 -24.41 -1.83
C TYR A 86 -2.24 -24.74 -0.67
N GLU A 87 -2.36 -25.94 -0.10
CA GLU A 87 -1.40 -26.40 0.91
C GLU A 87 -0.08 -26.82 0.24
N LEU A 88 0.97 -26.97 1.04
CA LEU A 88 2.32 -27.28 0.54
C LEU A 88 2.37 -28.54 -0.35
N GLN A 89 1.56 -29.56 -0.04
CA GLN A 89 1.50 -30.80 -0.83
C GLN A 89 0.90 -30.56 -2.22
N ASP A 90 -0.19 -29.79 -2.30
CA ASP A 90 -0.83 -29.44 -3.56
C ASP A 90 0.08 -28.56 -4.43
N VAL A 91 0.81 -27.63 -3.81
CA VAL A 91 1.78 -26.78 -4.51
C VAL A 91 2.89 -27.63 -5.13
N ALA A 92 3.45 -28.58 -4.38
CA ALA A 92 4.48 -29.49 -4.87
C ALA A 92 3.96 -30.35 -6.04
N ALA A 93 2.75 -30.93 -5.89
CA ALA A 93 2.11 -31.74 -6.91
C ALA A 93 1.84 -30.94 -8.20
N GLN A 94 1.28 -29.74 -8.07
CA GLN A 94 1.01 -28.87 -9.21
C GLN A 94 2.30 -28.38 -9.87
N ALA A 95 3.33 -28.04 -9.10
CA ALA A 95 4.63 -27.65 -9.66
C ALA A 95 5.42 -28.83 -10.26
N GLU A 96 4.93 -30.07 -10.13
CA GLU A 96 5.62 -31.31 -10.53
C GLU A 96 7.00 -31.45 -9.85
N LEU A 97 7.06 -31.05 -8.57
CA LEU A 97 8.26 -31.06 -7.76
C LEU A 97 8.12 -31.99 -6.57
N ASP A 98 9.26 -32.48 -6.10
CA ASP A 98 9.33 -33.21 -4.85
C ASP A 98 8.96 -32.29 -3.66
N LEU A 99 8.23 -32.84 -2.68
CA LEU A 99 7.73 -32.09 -1.53
C LEU A 99 8.87 -31.53 -0.66
N HIS A 100 9.94 -32.30 -0.48
CA HIS A 100 11.11 -31.87 0.30
C HIS A 100 11.87 -30.74 -0.39
N VAL A 101 12.05 -30.83 -1.72
CA VAL A 101 12.64 -29.73 -2.52
C VAL A 101 11.78 -28.48 -2.45
N THR A 102 10.46 -28.63 -2.64
CA THR A 102 9.50 -27.53 -2.60
C THR A 102 9.56 -26.80 -1.27
N ARG A 103 9.56 -27.53 -0.15
CA ARG A 103 9.66 -26.94 1.19
C ARG A 103 10.93 -26.12 1.39
N GLN A 104 12.07 -26.60 0.90
CA GLN A 104 13.34 -25.88 1.01
C GLN A 104 13.33 -24.59 0.18
N ILE A 105 12.85 -24.65 -1.07
CA ILE A 105 12.79 -23.48 -1.96
C ILE A 105 11.79 -22.43 -1.47
N LEU A 106 10.62 -22.85 -0.96
CA LEU A 106 9.63 -21.91 -0.44
C LEU A 106 10.06 -21.24 0.89
N GLY A 107 11.01 -21.84 1.61
CA GLY A 107 11.61 -21.24 2.81
C GLY A 107 12.76 -20.29 2.50
N SER A 108 13.51 -19.97 3.56
CA SER A 108 14.84 -19.36 3.43
C SER A 108 15.85 -20.44 3.07
N LEU A 109 16.63 -20.19 2.02
CA LEU A 109 17.61 -21.14 1.50
C LEU A 109 18.92 -20.41 1.30
N MET A 110 19.82 -20.55 2.28
CA MET A 110 21.14 -19.96 2.20
C MET A 110 22.03 -20.81 1.30
N ALA A 111 22.74 -20.16 0.39
CA ALA A 111 23.69 -20.77 -0.51
C ALA A 111 25.05 -20.06 -0.41
N ARG A 112 26.13 -20.84 -0.52
CA ARG A 112 27.48 -20.31 -0.65
C ARG A 112 27.79 -20.14 -2.13
N CYS A 113 27.86 -18.88 -2.56
CA CYS A 113 28.27 -18.46 -3.90
C CYS A 113 29.68 -17.89 -3.80
N ASP A 114 30.69 -18.62 -4.28
CA ASP A 114 32.10 -18.34 -3.99
C ASP A 114 32.40 -18.34 -2.48
N TYR A 115 32.65 -17.16 -1.91
CA TYR A 115 32.89 -16.92 -0.48
C TYR A 115 31.76 -16.10 0.16
N VAL A 116 30.71 -15.79 -0.60
CA VAL A 116 29.58 -14.97 -0.15
C VAL A 116 28.39 -15.88 0.13
N ARG A 117 27.73 -15.63 1.25
CA ARG A 117 26.55 -16.35 1.67
C ARG A 117 25.31 -15.55 1.27
N GLU A 118 24.52 -16.10 0.37
CA GLU A 118 23.37 -15.42 -0.23
C GLU A 118 22.08 -16.22 0.01
N ASP A 119 20.96 -15.54 0.18
CA ASP A 119 19.65 -16.20 0.34
C ASP A 119 18.97 -16.35 -1.02
N ILE A 120 18.90 -17.58 -1.53
CA ILE A 120 18.30 -17.93 -2.81
C ILE A 120 16.89 -18.55 -2.65
N GLY A 121 16.35 -18.58 -1.43
CA GLY A 121 15.01 -19.09 -1.14
C GLY A 121 13.91 -18.09 -1.49
N MET A 122 12.69 -18.55 -1.72
CA MET A 122 11.55 -17.66 -2.04
C MET A 122 10.98 -16.96 -0.81
N ASN A 123 11.34 -17.38 0.41
CA ASN A 123 10.92 -16.76 1.68
C ASN A 123 9.39 -16.67 1.88
N LEU A 124 8.63 -17.58 1.30
CA LEU A 124 7.18 -17.66 1.47
C LEU A 124 6.76 -18.35 2.77
N LEU A 125 7.65 -19.17 3.34
CA LEU A 125 7.54 -19.82 4.66
C LEU A 125 8.38 -19.06 5.70
N CYS A 126 8.01 -17.81 6.01
CA CYS A 126 8.82 -16.96 6.88
C CYS A 126 8.20 -16.79 8.27
N GLU A 127 9.04 -16.84 9.30
CA GLU A 127 8.68 -16.56 10.68
C GLU A 127 9.67 -15.53 11.25
N ALA A 128 9.16 -14.58 12.05
CA ALA A 128 9.96 -13.56 12.68
C ALA A 128 10.93 -14.20 13.69
N LYS A 129 12.18 -13.71 13.74
CA LYS A 129 13.24 -14.26 14.61
C LYS A 129 12.97 -14.13 16.11
N GLY A 130 12.05 -13.25 16.50
CA GLY A 130 11.73 -12.97 17.90
C GLY A 130 10.66 -13.90 18.44
N ASP A 131 9.40 -13.51 18.24
CA ASP A 131 8.21 -14.20 18.74
C ASP A 131 7.74 -15.37 17.85
N GLY A 132 8.42 -15.63 16.72
CA GLY A 132 7.99 -16.64 15.75
C GLY A 132 6.73 -16.26 14.98
N ALA A 133 6.31 -14.99 15.03
CA ALA A 133 5.14 -14.53 14.30
C ALA A 133 5.32 -14.77 12.80
N ALA A 134 4.27 -15.28 12.16
CA ALA A 134 4.32 -15.58 10.74
C ALA A 134 4.36 -14.30 9.90
N LEU A 135 5.28 -14.31 8.94
CA LEU A 135 5.50 -13.25 7.98
C LEU A 135 5.11 -13.76 6.60
N CYS A 136 4.09 -13.15 6.02
CA CYS A 136 3.51 -13.53 4.74
C CYS A 136 3.98 -12.60 3.64
N LEU A 137 3.98 -13.09 2.41
CA LEU A 137 4.27 -12.27 1.24
C LEU A 137 2.95 -11.95 0.51
N PRO A 138 2.55 -10.68 0.38
CA PRO A 138 1.25 -10.30 -0.17
C PRO A 138 0.98 -10.93 -1.55
N GLY A 139 -0.14 -11.63 -1.67
CA GLY A 139 -0.55 -12.32 -2.90
C GLY A 139 0.15 -13.65 -3.18
N TYR A 140 1.16 -14.04 -2.41
CA TYR A 140 1.92 -15.29 -2.59
C TYR A 140 1.68 -16.30 -1.47
N SER A 141 1.71 -15.87 -0.21
CA SER A 141 1.53 -16.76 0.95
C SER A 141 0.60 -16.19 1.99
N VAL A 142 -0.09 -17.09 2.70
CA VAL A 142 -0.91 -16.77 3.87
C VAL A 142 -0.71 -17.86 4.92
N LYS A 143 -0.74 -17.47 6.20
CA LYS A 143 -0.85 -18.43 7.30
C LYS A 143 -2.18 -18.24 7.99
N SER A 144 -3.05 -19.24 7.88
CA SER A 144 -4.39 -19.21 8.50
C SER A 144 -4.65 -20.53 9.22
N GLN A 145 -5.18 -20.46 10.43
CA GLN A 145 -5.41 -21.62 11.31
C GLN A 145 -4.14 -22.46 11.51
N GLY A 146 -2.99 -21.80 11.64
CA GLY A 146 -1.69 -22.45 11.84
C GLY A 146 -1.10 -23.12 10.59
N ARG A 147 -1.81 -23.13 9.46
CA ARG A 147 -1.34 -23.75 8.21
C ARG A 147 -0.90 -22.70 7.20
N TRP A 148 0.24 -22.97 6.56
CA TRP A 148 0.71 -22.20 5.41
C TRP A 148 -0.05 -22.60 4.16
N ARG A 149 -0.53 -21.61 3.41
CA ARG A 149 -1.13 -21.79 2.09
C ARG A 149 -0.51 -20.81 1.11
N PHE A 150 -0.53 -21.18 -0.16
CA PHE A 150 0.12 -20.43 -1.24
C PHE A 150 -0.83 -20.25 -2.40
N SER A 151 -0.67 -19.16 -3.13
CA SER A 151 -1.52 -18.85 -4.28
C SER A 151 -0.98 -19.49 -5.57
N GLU A 152 -1.77 -19.41 -6.64
CA GLU A 152 -1.31 -19.70 -8.01
C GLU A 152 -0.05 -18.89 -8.40
N LEU A 153 0.11 -17.66 -7.89
CA LEU A 153 1.30 -16.85 -8.16
C LEU A 153 2.57 -17.49 -7.60
N ALA A 154 2.48 -18.14 -6.43
CA ALA A 154 3.59 -18.87 -5.85
C ALA A 154 3.93 -20.13 -6.66
N ILE A 155 2.91 -20.87 -7.13
CA ILE A 155 3.09 -22.06 -7.98
C ILE A 155 3.77 -21.66 -9.29
N LYS A 156 3.29 -20.59 -9.95
CA LYS A 156 3.88 -20.06 -11.18
C LYS A 156 5.33 -19.63 -10.97
N ALA A 157 5.61 -18.84 -9.92
CA ALA A 157 6.97 -18.40 -9.62
C ALA A 157 7.91 -19.57 -9.30
N LEU A 158 7.41 -20.62 -8.64
CA LEU A 158 8.17 -21.83 -8.35
C LEU A 158 8.51 -22.61 -9.64
N ARG A 159 7.54 -22.76 -10.56
CA ARG A 159 7.77 -23.38 -11.87
C ARG A 159 8.76 -22.58 -12.72
N ASP A 160 8.62 -21.26 -12.75
CA ASP A 160 9.54 -20.36 -13.47
C ASP A 160 10.96 -20.46 -12.90
N TYR A 161 11.09 -20.54 -11.57
CA TYR A 161 12.38 -20.72 -10.91
C TYR A 161 12.99 -22.09 -11.26
N HIS A 162 12.20 -23.17 -11.22
CA HIS A 162 12.66 -24.50 -11.61
C HIS A 162 13.12 -24.55 -13.08
N ALA A 163 12.39 -23.91 -13.99
CA ALA A 163 12.74 -23.87 -15.40
C ALA A 163 14.06 -23.14 -15.65
N GLN A 164 14.35 -22.08 -14.89
CA GLN A 164 15.55 -21.26 -15.06
C GLN A 164 16.81 -21.88 -14.42
N PHE A 165 16.66 -22.63 -13.32
CA PHE A 165 17.78 -23.20 -12.57
C PHE A 165 17.52 -24.65 -12.11
N PRO A 166 17.27 -25.59 -13.03
CA PRO A 166 16.92 -26.97 -12.69
C PRO A 166 18.01 -27.70 -11.88
N GLU A 167 19.27 -27.31 -12.02
CA GLU A 167 20.42 -27.87 -11.30
C GLU A 167 20.30 -27.66 -9.78
N ILE A 168 19.78 -26.50 -9.36
CA ILE A 168 19.52 -26.20 -7.95
C ILE A 168 18.47 -27.16 -7.39
N PHE A 169 17.37 -27.37 -8.11
CA PHE A 169 16.30 -28.27 -7.68
C PHE A 169 16.79 -29.73 -7.62
N LYS A 170 17.64 -30.14 -8.58
CA LYS A 170 18.30 -31.45 -8.55
C LYS A 170 19.22 -31.61 -7.34
N ALA A 171 20.04 -30.60 -7.04
CA ALA A 171 20.95 -30.63 -5.89
C ALA A 171 20.19 -30.73 -4.56
N LEU A 172 19.03 -30.08 -4.47
CA LEU A 172 18.20 -30.10 -3.25
C LEU A 172 17.53 -31.45 -2.96
N ARG A 173 17.32 -32.31 -3.96
CA ARG A 173 16.71 -33.65 -3.76
C ARG A 173 17.52 -34.52 -2.80
N ASN A 174 18.84 -34.40 -2.87
CA ASN A 174 19.78 -35.21 -2.08
C ASN A 174 20.31 -34.46 -0.84
N ARG A 175 19.87 -33.22 -0.64
CA ARG A 175 20.31 -32.39 0.48
C ARG A 175 19.60 -32.80 1.76
N TYR A 176 20.36 -32.99 2.83
CA TYR A 176 19.80 -33.25 4.15
C TYR A 176 19.57 -31.92 4.89
N ASN A 177 18.54 -31.88 5.76
CA ASN A 177 18.21 -30.67 6.53
C ASN A 177 19.33 -30.21 7.49
N THR A 178 20.34 -31.05 7.75
CA THR A 178 21.52 -30.73 8.55
C THR A 178 22.53 -29.83 7.83
N ASP A 179 22.47 -29.79 6.49
CA ASP A 179 23.39 -28.98 5.68
C ASP A 179 23.00 -27.50 5.84
N ARG A 180 23.87 -26.71 6.50
CA ARG A 180 23.54 -25.30 6.81
C ARG A 180 23.34 -24.46 5.55
N ASP A 181 24.20 -24.60 4.56
CA ASP A 181 24.18 -23.83 3.31
C ASP A 181 24.25 -24.78 2.09
N LEU A 182 23.63 -24.40 0.97
CA LEU A 182 23.80 -25.08 -0.32
C LEU A 182 25.11 -24.66 -0.98
N GLU A 183 25.98 -25.61 -1.32
CA GLU A 183 27.22 -25.34 -2.06
C GLU A 183 26.93 -25.23 -3.57
N THR A 184 26.92 -23.99 -4.10
CA THR A 184 26.53 -23.74 -5.50
C THR A 184 27.49 -24.33 -6.52
N ARG A 185 28.79 -24.42 -6.21
CA ARG A 185 29.78 -25.09 -7.08
C ARG A 185 29.44 -26.55 -7.31
N SER A 186 28.96 -27.24 -6.27
CA SER A 186 28.53 -28.64 -6.37
C SER A 186 27.21 -28.75 -7.13
N ALA A 187 26.29 -27.80 -6.94
CA ALA A 187 25.03 -27.78 -7.68
C ALA A 187 25.23 -27.56 -9.18
N PHE A 188 26.14 -26.66 -9.56
CA PHE A 188 26.48 -26.33 -10.96
C PHE A 188 27.73 -27.06 -11.47
N GLN A 189 28.01 -28.28 -11.00
CA GLN A 189 29.20 -29.05 -11.38
C GLN A 189 29.33 -29.28 -12.90
N ASP A 190 28.21 -29.33 -13.62
CA ASP A 190 28.16 -29.56 -15.07
C ASP A 190 28.27 -28.24 -15.87
N SER A 191 28.29 -27.09 -15.19
CA SER A 191 28.47 -25.77 -15.81
C SER A 191 29.92 -25.55 -16.21
N ARG A 192 30.14 -24.92 -17.37
CA ARG A 192 31.46 -24.47 -17.81
C ARG A 192 32.09 -23.43 -16.87
N ASP A 193 31.23 -22.65 -16.21
CA ASP A 193 31.60 -21.66 -15.20
C ASP A 193 30.54 -21.65 -14.09
N ALA A 194 30.80 -22.41 -13.03
CA ALA A 194 29.88 -22.56 -11.90
C ALA A 194 29.71 -21.24 -11.12
N ASP A 195 30.75 -20.40 -11.07
CA ASP A 195 30.75 -19.15 -10.30
C ASP A 195 29.93 -18.09 -11.02
N TYR A 196 30.03 -18.03 -12.34
CA TYR A 196 29.14 -17.22 -13.17
C TYR A 196 27.68 -17.67 -13.05
N ALA A 197 27.41 -18.98 -13.09
CA ALA A 197 26.05 -19.51 -12.93
C ALA A 197 25.45 -19.15 -11.56
N ALA A 198 26.22 -19.28 -10.48
CA ALA A 198 25.81 -18.86 -9.14
C ALA A 198 25.50 -17.35 -9.07
N LYS A 199 26.30 -16.50 -9.72
CA LYS A 199 26.01 -15.06 -9.81
C LYS A 199 24.73 -14.76 -10.59
N GLN A 200 24.45 -15.49 -11.67
CA GLN A 200 23.18 -15.34 -12.40
C GLN A 200 21.98 -15.80 -11.57
N LEU A 201 22.12 -16.86 -10.78
CA LEU A 201 21.10 -17.32 -9.84
C LEU A 201 20.74 -16.22 -8.82
N VAL A 202 21.74 -15.68 -8.13
CA VAL A 202 21.53 -14.62 -7.14
C VAL A 202 20.88 -13.39 -7.80
N LYS A 203 21.38 -12.99 -8.98
CA LYS A 203 20.80 -11.89 -9.76
C LYS A 203 19.34 -12.14 -10.13
N TYR A 204 19.00 -13.36 -10.56
CA TYR A 204 17.63 -13.75 -10.88
C TYR A 204 16.74 -13.67 -9.65
N CYS A 205 17.12 -14.32 -8.54
CA CYS A 205 16.35 -14.31 -7.30
C CYS A 205 16.08 -12.87 -6.85
N ASN A 206 17.10 -12.00 -6.82
CA ASN A 206 16.95 -10.60 -6.42
C ASN A 206 16.09 -9.76 -7.39
N ALA A 207 15.95 -10.19 -8.64
CA ALA A 207 15.07 -9.56 -9.60
C ALA A 207 13.61 -10.01 -9.47
N CYS A 208 13.37 -11.21 -8.92
CA CYS A 208 12.04 -11.79 -8.79
C CYS A 208 11.14 -11.01 -7.81
N PRO A 209 9.83 -10.92 -8.08
CA PRO A 209 8.88 -10.26 -7.17
C PRO A 209 8.93 -10.82 -5.75
N PHE A 210 9.09 -12.13 -5.59
CA PHE A 210 9.12 -12.76 -4.26
C PHE A 210 10.29 -12.34 -3.36
N LYS A 211 11.35 -11.75 -3.91
CA LYS A 211 12.45 -11.15 -3.13
C LYS A 211 12.32 -9.64 -2.93
N LYS A 212 11.67 -8.95 -3.86
CA LYS A 212 11.49 -7.49 -3.82
C LYS A 212 10.37 -7.07 -2.88
N LEU A 213 9.31 -7.88 -2.85
CA LEU A 213 8.13 -7.61 -2.05
C LEU A 213 8.47 -7.71 -0.56
N ARG A 214 7.91 -6.79 0.22
CA ARG A 214 8.06 -6.80 1.68
C ARG A 214 7.29 -7.97 2.29
N LEU A 215 7.85 -8.53 3.36
CA LEU A 215 7.11 -9.43 4.24
C LEU A 215 6.17 -8.63 5.15
N VAL A 216 4.98 -9.16 5.41
CA VAL A 216 3.94 -8.52 6.22
C VAL A 216 3.41 -9.47 7.30
N PRO A 217 2.79 -8.96 8.39
CA PRO A 217 2.15 -9.81 9.38
C PRO A 217 1.11 -10.74 8.76
N ALA A 218 0.92 -11.92 9.37
CA ALA A 218 -0.06 -12.90 8.89
C ALA A 218 -1.48 -12.32 8.73
N GLN A 219 -1.88 -11.44 9.66
CA GLN A 219 -3.11 -10.67 9.55
C GLN A 219 -2.93 -9.57 8.52
N HIS A 220 -3.29 -9.85 7.27
CA HIS A 220 -3.23 -8.89 6.17
C HIS A 220 -4.29 -9.16 5.11
N SER A 221 -4.55 -8.13 4.29
CA SER A 221 -5.35 -8.22 3.08
C SER A 221 -4.73 -7.30 2.04
N ALA A 222 -4.45 -7.78 0.84
CA ALA A 222 -3.80 -6.98 -0.19
C ALA A 222 -4.13 -7.48 -1.59
N LEU A 223 -4.16 -6.56 -2.55
CA LEU A 223 -4.30 -6.90 -3.96
C LEU A 223 -3.01 -7.50 -4.53
N THR A 224 -3.12 -8.39 -5.51
CA THR A 224 -1.99 -8.75 -6.38
C THR A 224 -1.60 -7.57 -7.29
N SER A 225 -0.40 -7.59 -7.86
CA SER A 225 0.06 -6.56 -8.80
C SER A 225 -0.91 -6.35 -9.96
N ASP A 226 -1.50 -7.43 -10.50
CA ASP A 226 -2.48 -7.35 -11.59
C ASP A 226 -3.74 -6.58 -11.16
N GLY A 227 -4.23 -6.82 -9.93
CA GLY A 227 -5.38 -6.06 -9.41
C GLY A 227 -5.03 -4.60 -9.14
N ILE A 228 -3.81 -4.30 -8.66
CA ILE A 228 -3.35 -2.92 -8.52
C ILE A 228 -3.29 -2.23 -9.89
N GLU A 229 -2.84 -2.94 -10.94
CA GLU A 229 -2.83 -2.41 -12.30
C GLU A 229 -4.25 -2.15 -12.82
N GLU A 230 -5.20 -3.04 -12.56
CA GLU A 230 -6.60 -2.83 -12.93
C GLU A 230 -7.22 -1.62 -12.22
N VAL A 231 -6.98 -1.47 -10.91
CA VAL A 231 -7.41 -0.28 -10.14
C VAL A 231 -6.75 0.97 -10.72
N THR A 232 -5.44 0.92 -11.02
CA THR A 232 -4.70 2.02 -11.65
C THR A 232 -5.38 2.46 -12.93
N ARG A 233 -5.69 1.51 -13.82
CA ARG A 233 -6.36 1.80 -15.10
C ARG A 233 -7.76 2.41 -14.90
N ALA A 234 -8.53 1.94 -13.92
CA ALA A 234 -9.85 2.51 -13.59
C ALA A 234 -9.73 3.96 -13.12
N VAL A 235 -8.80 4.22 -12.20
CA VAL A 235 -8.53 5.58 -11.70
C VAL A 235 -8.07 6.50 -12.84
N ASP A 236 -7.12 6.04 -13.67
CA ASP A 236 -6.61 6.85 -14.76
C ASP A 236 -7.69 7.16 -15.81
N ARG A 237 -8.61 6.23 -16.07
CA ARG A 237 -9.77 6.49 -16.94
C ARG A 237 -10.68 7.56 -16.35
N ALA A 238 -11.01 7.47 -15.06
CA ALA A 238 -11.86 8.45 -14.40
C ALA A 238 -11.23 9.86 -14.45
N TYR A 239 -9.92 9.98 -14.17
CA TYR A 239 -9.24 11.28 -14.20
C TYR A 239 -9.01 11.81 -15.61
N ARG A 240 -8.84 10.96 -16.63
CA ARG A 240 -8.77 11.40 -18.03
C ARG A 240 -10.05 12.12 -18.49
N GLN A 241 -11.21 11.76 -17.95
CA GLN A 241 -12.48 12.45 -18.24
C GLN A 241 -12.57 13.87 -17.67
N LEU A 242 -11.62 14.26 -16.80
CA LEU A 242 -11.52 15.61 -16.24
C LEU A 242 -10.69 16.55 -17.12
N GLU A 243 -9.93 16.03 -18.09
CA GLU A 243 -9.11 16.85 -18.97
C GLU A 243 -9.98 17.83 -19.76
N GLY A 244 -9.68 19.13 -19.64
CA GLY A 244 -10.42 20.21 -20.30
C GLY A 244 -11.65 20.74 -19.55
N ARG A 245 -11.95 20.26 -18.33
CA ARG A 245 -13.02 20.84 -17.51
C ARG A 245 -12.63 22.21 -16.94
N PRO A 246 -13.56 23.18 -16.88
CA PRO A 246 -13.27 24.52 -16.34
C PRO A 246 -13.04 24.47 -14.81
N VAL A 247 -12.16 25.35 -14.34
CA VAL A 247 -11.91 25.56 -12.90
C VAL A 247 -13.15 26.16 -12.24
N HIS A 248 -13.62 25.57 -11.15
CA HIS A 248 -14.79 26.04 -10.41
C HIS A 248 -14.39 26.93 -9.23
N THR A 249 -15.09 28.05 -9.07
CA THR A 249 -14.90 28.90 -7.89
C THR A 249 -16.20 28.87 -7.11
N GLU A 250 -16.16 28.34 -5.89
CA GLU A 250 -17.30 28.32 -4.99
C GLU A 250 -17.06 29.29 -3.84
N VAL A 251 -18.10 29.99 -3.41
CA VAL A 251 -18.04 30.85 -2.23
C VAL A 251 -18.66 30.08 -1.07
N LEU A 252 -17.82 29.58 -0.17
CA LEU A 252 -18.25 28.87 1.04
C LEU A 252 -18.30 29.82 2.22
N HIS A 253 -19.51 30.28 2.55
CA HIS A 253 -19.72 31.18 3.68
C HIS A 253 -19.53 30.49 5.06
N GLU A 254 -19.51 29.16 5.11
CA GLU A 254 -19.47 28.38 6.35
C GLU A 254 -18.06 27.89 6.66
N SER A 255 -17.45 28.44 7.72
CA SER A 255 -16.10 28.06 8.16
C SER A 255 -15.96 26.60 8.61
N GLU A 256 -17.07 25.95 8.98
CA GLU A 256 -17.12 24.55 9.40
C GLU A 256 -16.95 23.58 8.22
N ALA A 257 -17.26 24.04 7.00
CA ALA A 257 -17.05 23.27 5.77
C ALA A 257 -15.59 23.24 5.33
N LEU A 258 -14.68 23.96 6.00
CA LEU A 258 -13.28 24.10 5.58
C LEU A 258 -12.29 23.62 6.64
N LEU A 259 -11.33 22.82 6.21
CA LEU A 259 -10.17 22.40 6.99
C LEU A 259 -8.91 23.01 6.40
N ARG A 260 -8.18 23.81 7.18
CA ARG A 260 -6.87 24.32 6.74
C ARG A 260 -5.88 23.16 6.68
N THR A 261 -5.16 23.02 5.56
CA THR A 261 -4.23 21.90 5.38
C THR A 261 -3.13 21.87 6.43
N ALA A 262 -2.74 23.02 6.97
CA ALA A 262 -1.77 23.12 8.05
C ALA A 262 -2.24 22.47 9.37
N ASP A 263 -3.55 22.45 9.62
CA ASP A 263 -4.16 21.97 10.87
C ASP A 263 -4.64 20.51 10.78
N ALA A 264 -4.68 19.95 9.56
CA ALA A 264 -5.28 18.65 9.26
C ALA A 264 -4.65 17.45 10.00
N ALA A 265 -3.38 17.55 10.42
CA ALA A 265 -2.72 16.52 11.22
C ALA A 265 -3.01 16.62 12.73
N SER A 266 -3.40 17.80 13.23
CA SER A 266 -3.55 18.04 14.67
C SER A 266 -4.99 17.87 15.14
N HIS A 267 -5.97 18.20 14.31
CA HIS A 267 -7.39 18.13 14.65
C HIS A 267 -8.23 17.77 13.42
N PRO A 268 -8.06 16.57 12.83
CA PRO A 268 -9.00 16.12 11.83
C PRO A 268 -10.43 16.11 12.42
N PRO A 269 -11.45 16.62 11.71
CA PRO A 269 -12.83 16.51 12.16
C PRO A 269 -13.18 15.03 12.40
N ALA A 270 -13.82 14.72 13.53
CA ALA A 270 -14.21 13.35 13.87
C ALA A 270 -15.15 12.78 12.79
N GLU A 271 -15.90 13.65 12.14
CA GLU A 271 -16.78 13.37 11.02
C GLU A 271 -16.02 12.99 9.73
N LEU A 272 -14.70 13.14 9.63
CA LEU A 272 -13.93 12.57 8.52
C LEU A 272 -13.47 11.14 8.81
N PHE A 273 -13.55 10.71 10.07
CA PHE A 273 -13.13 9.40 10.55
C PHE A 273 -14.34 8.68 11.16
N PRO A 274 -15.35 8.30 10.36
CA PRO A 274 -16.38 7.40 10.86
C PRO A 274 -15.67 6.18 11.47
N HIS A 275 -16.12 5.70 12.64
CA HIS A 275 -15.54 4.59 13.40
C HIS A 275 -15.63 3.22 12.69
N THR A 276 -15.43 3.19 11.38
CA THR A 276 -15.53 2.03 10.52
C THR A 276 -14.13 1.54 10.21
N GLU A 277 -13.95 0.22 10.26
CA GLU A 277 -12.74 -0.43 9.80
C GLU A 277 -12.45 -0.04 8.34
N VAL A 278 -11.19 0.23 8.04
CA VAL A 278 -10.75 0.53 6.68
C VAL A 278 -10.85 -0.74 5.85
N LEU A 279 -11.47 -0.65 4.67
CA LEU A 279 -11.64 -1.78 3.77
C LEU A 279 -10.68 -1.72 2.58
N LEU A 280 -10.31 -2.89 2.07
CA LEU A 280 -9.58 -2.97 0.81
C LEU A 280 -10.42 -2.33 -0.31
N GLY A 281 -9.80 -1.48 -1.12
CA GLY A 281 -10.49 -0.70 -2.17
C GLY A 281 -11.22 0.53 -1.71
N GLN A 282 -11.25 0.79 -0.41
CA GLN A 282 -11.79 2.03 0.08
C GLN A 282 -10.97 3.19 -0.48
N ARG A 283 -11.65 4.14 -1.09
CA ARG A 283 -11.03 5.38 -1.53
C ARG A 283 -11.02 6.39 -0.40
N GLY A 284 -9.95 7.16 -0.33
CA GLY A 284 -9.74 8.12 0.74
C GLY A 284 -8.81 9.24 0.34
N MET A 285 -8.51 10.08 1.34
CA MET A 285 -7.63 11.21 1.22
C MET A 285 -6.59 11.19 2.33
N TYR A 286 -5.36 11.52 1.97
CA TYR A 286 -4.27 11.74 2.89
C TYR A 286 -4.37 13.13 3.54
N LEU A 287 -4.56 13.18 4.86
CA LEU A 287 -4.75 14.43 5.60
C LEU A 287 -3.50 14.93 6.33
N TRP A 288 -2.45 14.12 6.44
CA TRP A 288 -1.28 14.52 7.24
C TRP A 288 -0.49 15.66 6.56
N SER A 289 -0.34 16.78 7.28
CA SER A 289 0.23 18.01 6.73
C SER A 289 1.76 17.98 6.56
N ARG A 290 2.45 17.14 7.33
CA ARG A 290 3.91 16.97 7.31
C ARG A 290 4.32 15.58 6.80
N GLY A 291 3.63 15.12 5.76
CA GLY A 291 3.75 13.77 5.25
C GLY A 291 4.71 13.64 4.08
N ALA A 292 4.91 12.41 3.63
CA ALA A 292 5.66 12.14 2.41
C ALA A 292 4.94 12.65 1.15
N VAL A 293 3.60 12.75 1.20
CA VAL A 293 2.80 13.24 0.08
C VAL A 293 2.00 14.47 0.50
N PRO A 294 1.57 15.32 -0.46
CA PRO A 294 0.78 16.49 -0.15
C PRO A 294 -0.52 16.15 0.60
N CYS A 295 -0.84 16.91 1.64
CA CYS A 295 -2.16 16.90 2.24
C CYS A 295 -3.23 17.19 1.16
N GLY A 296 -4.28 16.37 1.14
CA GLY A 296 -5.28 16.37 0.08
C GLY A 296 -5.04 15.32 -1.03
N ALA A 297 -3.91 14.62 -1.04
CA ALA A 297 -3.66 13.55 -1.99
C ALA A 297 -4.72 12.45 -1.84
N LYS A 298 -5.35 12.06 -2.95
CA LYS A 298 -6.39 11.03 -2.98
C LYS A 298 -5.77 9.70 -3.37
N GLY A 299 -6.34 8.61 -2.87
CA GLY A 299 -5.89 7.27 -3.21
C GLY A 299 -6.87 6.19 -2.86
N THR A 300 -6.49 4.97 -3.17
CA THR A 300 -7.23 3.73 -2.94
C THR A 300 -6.41 2.81 -2.05
N VAL A 301 -7.02 2.22 -1.02
CA VAL A 301 -6.38 1.21 -0.18
C VAL A 301 -6.17 -0.07 -0.98
N VAL A 302 -4.92 -0.46 -1.22
CA VAL A 302 -4.54 -1.68 -1.97
C VAL A 302 -3.87 -2.74 -1.10
N GLY A 303 -3.58 -2.40 0.16
CA GLY A 303 -3.11 -3.33 1.18
C GLY A 303 -3.44 -2.82 2.58
N ILE A 304 -3.73 -3.76 3.48
CA ILE A 304 -3.99 -3.56 4.90
C ILE A 304 -3.14 -4.58 5.63
N TYR A 305 -2.27 -4.11 6.51
CA TYR A 305 -1.29 -4.93 7.21
C TYR A 305 -1.44 -4.72 8.72
N GLY A 306 -1.62 -5.80 9.47
CA GLY A 306 -1.83 -5.71 10.92
C GLY A 306 -3.24 -5.21 11.28
N VAL A 307 -3.41 -4.86 12.55
CA VAL A 307 -4.69 -4.41 13.15
C VAL A 307 -4.44 -3.38 14.24
N GLY A 308 -5.47 -2.56 14.54
CA GLY A 308 -5.44 -1.59 15.63
C GLY A 308 -4.37 -0.52 15.43
N ALA A 309 -3.66 -0.15 16.51
CA ALA A 309 -2.68 0.95 16.50
C ALA A 309 -1.40 0.66 15.68
N ALA A 310 -1.18 -0.60 15.28
CA ALA A 310 -0.05 -1.02 14.45
C ALA A 310 -0.48 -1.35 13.01
N GLN A 311 -1.72 -1.01 12.64
CA GLN A 311 -2.18 -1.17 11.27
C GLN A 311 -1.37 -0.25 10.35
N GLU A 312 -1.01 -0.77 9.18
CA GLU A 312 -0.45 0.01 8.09
C GLU A 312 -1.31 -0.18 6.85
N LEU A 313 -1.51 0.90 6.12
CA LEU A 313 -2.24 0.96 4.86
C LEU A 313 -1.27 1.16 3.70
N GLU A 314 -1.37 0.29 2.72
CA GLU A 314 -0.76 0.48 1.42
C GLU A 314 -1.75 1.19 0.49
N LEU A 315 -1.36 2.35 -0.01
CA LEU A 315 -2.22 3.24 -0.79
C LEU A 315 -1.67 3.36 -2.21
N LEU A 316 -2.56 3.19 -3.19
CA LEU A 316 -2.35 3.63 -4.56
C LEU A 316 -2.91 5.05 -4.69
N LEU A 317 -2.03 6.03 -4.84
CA LEU A 317 -2.40 7.42 -5.08
C LEU A 317 -3.02 7.59 -6.46
N ASP A 318 -3.96 8.51 -6.60
CA ASP A 318 -4.60 8.80 -7.88
C ASP A 318 -3.66 9.50 -8.88
N LYS A 319 -2.71 10.27 -8.37
CA LYS A 319 -1.73 11.03 -9.15
C LYS A 319 -0.33 10.77 -8.60
N GLU A 320 0.66 10.98 -9.46
CA GLU A 320 2.06 10.91 -9.08
C GLU A 320 2.41 11.96 -8.01
N SER A 321 3.28 11.58 -7.09
CA SER A 321 3.78 12.44 -6.02
C SER A 321 5.25 12.14 -5.76
N PHE A 322 6.08 13.18 -5.65
CA PHE A 322 7.53 13.03 -5.46
C PHE A 322 7.96 12.26 -4.21
N GLY A 323 7.19 12.33 -3.12
CA GLY A 323 7.50 11.54 -1.92
C GLY A 323 6.82 10.16 -1.88
N ALA A 324 6.18 9.75 -2.97
CA ALA A 324 5.67 8.38 -3.12
C ALA A 324 6.69 7.49 -3.85
N THR A 325 6.49 6.19 -3.76
CA THR A 325 7.38 5.15 -4.32
C THR A 325 6.63 4.30 -5.34
N ASP A 326 7.23 3.20 -5.80
CA ASP A 326 6.55 2.14 -6.56
C ASP A 326 6.14 0.95 -5.66
N LEU A 327 6.38 1.03 -4.34
CA LEU A 327 6.18 -0.04 -3.36
C LEU A 327 6.84 -1.36 -3.79
N HIS A 328 8.10 -1.29 -4.23
CA HIS A 328 8.86 -2.43 -4.71
C HIS A 328 8.25 -3.08 -5.97
N GLY A 329 7.73 -2.25 -6.87
CA GLY A 329 7.11 -2.66 -8.13
C GLY A 329 5.66 -3.16 -7.99
N ARG A 330 5.00 -2.90 -6.86
CA ARG A 330 3.56 -3.21 -6.69
C ARG A 330 2.66 -2.16 -7.34
N THR A 331 3.10 -0.91 -7.35
CA THR A 331 2.38 0.24 -7.91
C THR A 331 3.20 0.91 -9.00
N PRO A 332 2.59 1.74 -9.87
CA PRO A 332 3.35 2.61 -10.74
C PRO A 332 4.30 3.52 -9.95
N ALA A 333 5.38 3.95 -10.59
CA ALA A 333 6.34 4.86 -9.98
C ALA A 333 5.64 6.11 -9.43
N MET A 334 6.10 6.57 -8.26
CA MET A 334 5.59 7.77 -7.59
C MET A 334 4.09 7.73 -7.24
N ARG A 335 3.47 6.54 -7.14
CA ARG A 335 2.06 6.41 -6.77
C ARG A 335 1.80 5.51 -5.57
N GLY A 336 2.82 4.85 -5.05
CA GLY A 336 2.71 3.99 -3.88
C GLY A 336 3.07 4.71 -2.58
N LEU A 337 2.19 4.63 -1.58
CA LEU A 337 2.43 5.18 -0.25
C LEU A 337 2.09 4.14 0.83
N LEU A 338 2.98 4.00 1.81
CA LEU A 338 2.67 3.33 3.06
C LEU A 338 2.30 4.38 4.11
N ALA A 339 1.13 4.23 4.72
CA ALA A 339 0.62 5.14 5.75
C ALA A 339 0.19 4.34 6.99
N PRO A 340 0.26 4.93 8.20
CA PRO A 340 -0.35 4.35 9.39
C PRO A 340 -1.88 4.41 9.34
#